data_AF-A0A1S1EF92-F1
#
_entry.id   AF-A0A1S1EF92-F1
#
_cell.length_a   1.000
_cell.length_b   1.000
_cell.length_c   1.000
_cell.angle_alpha   90.00
_cell.angle_beta   90.00
_cell.angle_gamma   90.00
#
_symmetry.space_group_name_H-M   'P 1'
#
loop_
_entity.id
_entity.type
_entity.pdbx_description
1 polymer ?
#
loop_
_entity_poly.entity_id
_entity_poly.type
_entity_poly.pdbx_seq_one_letter_code
_entity_poly.pdbx_strand_id
1 'polypeptide(L)' 'MTWQEAILDVLREAGEPMAYKDIAAEIVRRGLVDAPHTNPEVATHAAITGLKVDGLVDSAPRGQYRLSE' A
#
# COMPACT_ATOMS: atom_id res chain seq x y z
N MET A 1 2.20 2.94 -13.12
CA MET A 1 2.11 1.98 -12.00
C MET A 1 0.70 2.07 -11.43
N THR A 2 0.11 0.94 -11.05
CA THR A 2 -1.18 0.89 -10.35
C THR A 2 -0.98 1.10 -8.85
N TRP A 3 -2.06 1.36 -8.11
CA TRP A 3 -2.02 1.42 -6.64
C TRP A 3 -1.52 0.11 -6.02
N GLN A 4 -1.89 -1.04 -6.59
CA GLN A 4 -1.45 -2.36 -6.10
C GLN A 4 0.06 -2.52 -6.25
N GLU A 5 0.60 -2.23 -7.44
CA GLU A 5 2.04 -2.29 -7.71
C GLU A 5 2.81 -1.35 -6.78
N ALA A 6 2.32 -0.12 -6.59
CA ALA A 6 2.96 0.88 -5.74
C ALA A 6 2.95 0.48 -4.25
N ILE A 7 1.88 -0.15 -3.76
CA ILE A 7 1.82 -0.68 -2.39
C ILE A 7 2.87 -1.78 -2.19
N LEU A 8 2.96 -2.72 -3.13
CA LEU A 8 3.91 -3.82 -3.04
C LEU A 8 5.36 -3.32 -3.07
N ASP A 9 5.63 -2.30 -3.89
CA ASP A 9 6.95 -1.67 -3.98
C ASP A 9 7.35 -0.98 -2.67
N VAL A 10 6.45 -0.15 -2.12
CA VAL A 10 6.66 0.52 -0.83
C VAL A 10 6.87 -0.48 0.31
N LEU A 11 6.03 -1.52 0.40
CA LEU A 11 6.16 -2.55 1.45
C LEU A 11 7.45 -3.36 1.29
N ARG A 12 7.88 -3.64 0.05
CA ARG A 12 9.14 -4.35 -0.22
C ARG A 12 10.35 -3.54 0.23
N GLU A 13 10.37 -2.26 -0.08
CA GLU A 13 11.48 -1.39 0.30
C GLU A 13 11.52 -1.08 1.79
N ALA A 14 10.36 -0.92 2.44
CA ALA A 14 10.29 -0.67 3.86
C ALA A 14 10.86 -1.84 4.67
N GLY A 15 10.62 -3.08 4.24
CA GLY A 15 11.09 -4.29 4.92
C GLY A 15 10.43 -4.54 6.29
N GLU A 16 9.52 -3.66 6.71
CA GLU A 16 8.78 -3.74 7.97
C GLU A 16 7.29 -3.40 7.75
N PRO A 17 6.39 -3.81 8.67
CA PRO A 17 4.97 -3.53 8.53
C PRO A 17 4.66 -2.02 8.59
N MET A 18 3.85 -1.54 7.63
CA MET A 18 3.47 -0.13 7.53
C MET A 18 1.96 0.06 7.64
N ALA A 19 1.51 1.20 8.20
CA ALA A 19 0.09 1.55 8.18
C ALA A 19 -0.31 1.98 6.76
N TYR A 20 -1.56 1.71 6.35
CA TYR A 20 -2.02 2.05 5.00
C TYR A 20 -1.90 3.55 4.68
N LYS A 21 -2.03 4.43 5.69
CA LYS A 21 -1.85 5.87 5.54
C LYS A 21 -0.41 6.25 5.21
N ASP A 22 0.54 5.60 5.87
CA ASP A 22 1.97 5.83 5.63
C ASP A 22 2.36 5.31 4.25
N ILE A 23 1.81 4.16 3.82
CA ILE A 23 1.97 3.64 2.46
C ILE A 23 1.43 4.65 1.44
N ALA A 24 0.21 5.17 1.64
CA ALA A 24 -0.40 6.15 0.75
C ALA A 24 0.45 7.43 0.64
N ALA A 25 0.93 7.94 1.78
CA ALA A 25 1.80 9.11 1.83
C ALA A 25 3.11 8.87 1.06
N GLU A 26 3.71 7.68 1.19
CA GLU A 26 4.95 7.33 0.52
C GLU A 26 4.78 7.19 -1.00
N ILE A 27 3.66 6.61 -1.45
CA ILE A 27 3.30 6.53 -2.88
C ILE A 27 3.21 7.93 -3.51
N VAL A 28 2.57 8.87 -2.82
CA VAL A 28 2.43 10.26 -3.28
C VAL A 28 3.77 10.99 -3.22
N ARG A 29 4.51 10.87 -2.12
CA ARG A 29 5.82 11.52 -1.93
C ARG A 29 6.81 11.16 -3.03
N ARG A 30 6.76 9.91 -3.50
CA ARG A 30 7.59 9.39 -4.58
C ARG A 30 7.01 9.58 -5.98
N GLY A 31 5.76 9.99 -6.10
CA GLY A 31 5.06 10.12 -7.38
C GLY A 31 4.91 8.79 -8.12
N LEU A 32 4.74 7.67 -7.40
CA LEU A 32 4.66 6.33 -8.02
C LEU A 32 3.39 6.17 -8.86
N VAL A 33 2.28 6.81 -8.44
CA VAL A 33 0.99 6.77 -9.13
C VAL A 33 0.55 8.20 -9.49
N ASP A 34 0.24 8.41 -10.77
CA ASP A 34 -0.35 9.65 -11.25
C ASP A 34 -1.88 9.57 -11.17
N ALA A 35 -2.46 10.14 -10.11
CA ALA A 35 -3.91 10.12 -9.85
C ALA A 35 -4.38 11.42 -9.17
N PRO A 36 -4.40 12.56 -9.89
CA PRO A 36 -4.62 13.90 -9.32
C PRO A 36 -6.05 14.13 -8.76
N HIS A 37 -7.01 13.28 -9.13
CA HIS A 37 -8.40 13.38 -8.69
C HIS A 37 -8.82 12.26 -7.73
N THR A 38 -7.86 11.49 -7.22
CA THR A 38 -8.11 10.35 -6.35
C THR A 38 -7.56 10.63 -4.97
N ASN A 39 -8.34 10.33 -3.93
CA ASN A 39 -7.82 10.38 -2.56
C ASN A 39 -6.86 9.19 -2.35
N PRO A 40 -5.56 9.43 -2.07
CA PRO A 40 -4.57 8.37 -1.94
C PRO A 40 -4.90 7.37 -0.84
N GLU A 41 -5.37 7.83 0.32
CA GLU A 41 -5.72 6.94 1.44
C GLU A 41 -6.85 5.97 1.06
N VAL A 42 -7.89 6.47 0.37
CA VAL A 42 -9.02 5.66 -0.07
C VAL A 42 -8.58 4.65 -1.12
N ALA A 43 -7.78 5.08 -2.10
CA ALA A 43 -7.28 4.19 -3.15
C ALA A 43 -6.33 3.12 -2.59
N THR A 44 -5.42 3.50 -1.69
CA THR A 44 -4.54 2.57 -1.00
C THR A 44 -5.33 1.57 -0.16
N HIS A 45 -6.32 2.02 0.61
CA HIS A 45 -7.16 1.11 1.42
C HIS A 45 -7.97 0.14 0.55
N ALA A 46 -8.53 0.60 -0.57
CA ALA A 46 -9.24 -0.27 -1.51
C ALA A 46 -8.29 -1.32 -2.14
N ALA A 47 -7.12 -0.87 -2.62
CA ALA A 47 -6.14 -1.75 -3.25
C ALA A 47 -5.53 -2.77 -2.28
N ILE A 48 -5.22 -2.37 -1.04
CA ILE A 48 -4.65 -3.27 -0.03
C ILE A 48 -5.62 -4.36 0.39
N THR A 49 -6.93 -4.07 0.37
CA THR A 49 -7.97 -5.07 0.62
C THR A 49 -7.96 -6.15 -0.46
N GLY A 50 -7.83 -5.75 -1.74
CA GLY A 50 -7.67 -6.70 -2.85
C GLY A 50 -6.40 -7.54 -2.70
N LEU A 51 -5.26 -6.89 -2.44
CA LEU A 51 -3.97 -7.59 -2.25
C LEU A 51 -4.01 -8.61 -1.10
N LYS A 52 -4.75 -8.30 -0.03
CA LYS A 52 -4.95 -9.23 1.09
C LYS A 52 -5.80 -10.44 0.68
N VAL A 53 -6.85 -10.23 -0.11
CA VAL A 53 -7.67 -11.34 -0.65
C VAL A 53 -6.83 -12.22 -1.57
N ASP A 54 -5.95 -11.61 -2.35
CA ASP A 54 -5.04 -12.31 -3.27
C ASP A 54 -3.85 -12.99 -2.54
N GLY A 55 -3.72 -12.82 -1.21
CA GLY A 55 -2.67 -13.42 -0.41
C GLY A 55 -1.27 -12.83 -0.63
N LEU A 56 -1.18 -11.60 -1.16
CA LEU A 56 0.09 -10.91 -1.41
C LEU A 56 0.54 -10.03 -0.24
N VAL A 57 -0.40 -9.66 0.64
CA VAL A 57 -0.16 -8.78 1.79
C VAL A 57 -0.91 -9.31 3.01
N ASP A 58 -0.22 -9.41 4.14
CA ASP A 58 -0.79 -9.81 5.41
C ASP A 58 -1.11 -8.60 6.29
N SER A 59 -2.12 -8.76 7.16
CA SER A 59 -2.33 -7.83 8.27
C SER A 59 -1.31 -8.08 9.38
N ALA A 60 -0.70 -7.01 9.85
CA ALA A 60 0.20 -6.96 11.00
C ALA A 60 -0.48 -6.24 12.18
N PRO A 61 0.10 -6.31 13.41
CA PRO A 61 -0.45 -5.61 14.57
C PRO A 61 -0.68 -4.12 14.32
N ARG A 62 -1.59 -3.51 15.09
CA ARG A 62 -1.89 -2.06 15.07
C ARG A 62 -2.41 -1.54 13.72
N GLY A 63 -3.06 -2.39 12.91
CA GLY A 63 -3.63 -1.98 11.62
C GLY A 63 -2.58 -1.73 10.54
N GLN A 64 -1.42 -2.37 10.68
CA GLN A 64 -0.34 -2.33 9.70
C GLN A 64 -0.44 -3.49 8.72
N TYR A 65 0.35 -3.41 7.66
CA TYR A 65 0.37 -4.36 6.56
C TYR A 65 1.82 -4.66 6.17
N ARG A 66 2.09 -5.90 5.77
CA ARG A 66 3.40 -6.37 5.32
C ARG A 66 3.22 -7.30 4.12
N LEU A 67 4.27 -7.52 3.33
CA LEU A 67 4.26 -8.56 2.32
C LEU A 67 4.02 -9.93 2.97
N SER A 68 3.20 -10.76 2.31
CA SER A 68 3.09 -12.19 2.64
C SER A 68 4.36 -12.90 2.17
N GLU A 69 4.89 -13.80 3.00
CA GLU A 69 6.10 -14.60 2.70
C GLU A 69 5.82 -15.76 1.73
#